data_AF-A0A4Y1QW93-F1
#
_entry.id   AF-A0A4Y1QW93-F1
#
_cell.length_a   1.000
_cell.length_b   1.000
_cell.length_c   1.000
_cell.angle_alpha   90.00
_cell.angle_beta   90.00
_cell.angle_gamma   90.00
#
_symmetry.space_group_name_H-M   'P 1'
#
loop_
_entity.id
_entity.type
_entity.pdbx_description
1 polymer ?
#
loop_
_entity_poly.entity_id
_entity_poly.type
_entity_poly.pdbx_seq_one_letter_code
_entity_poly.pdbx_strand_id
1 'polypeptide(L)'
;ASWVLPWPPAFSQPATPSPSTLALLQKLIPPIQVSDVVFTMVGHPPDVRSNILDPETGLLWGLRPNSVSVDMTSSHPALAREIFNAARAKDCWTVDAPVSGGDIGAREGKLAILAGGDASVVEWLAPLFDVLGKVTYVGPAGSGQNCKIANQIVVGGNLLGLSEGLVFAERAGLDVQQFMEAVRSGAAGSMVMELFGERIIGRDFRPGGFAEYMVKDLGMGVDVVEENEEGRVAVLPGAALCKQLFSGMVANGDGKLGGQGLITVIERLNGKGIIKFIDLLEWNEIISESAKDLAASMKFVKTLESSHILDMIRRKTQEDHPRLLSSTERFNYYIKKMVAMAEREEAQEKIYNKKVDFNRVIEEGWVFRDALKERHFSKNVGELEL
;
A
#
# COMPACT_ATOMS: atom_id res chain seq x y z
N ALA A 1 -15.71 37.67 -28.65
CA ALA A 1 -14.81 37.95 -27.51
C ALA A 1 -15.72 38.06 -26.30
N SER A 2 -15.63 37.26 -25.23
CA SER A 2 -14.53 36.55 -24.59
C SER A 2 -15.15 35.47 -23.69
N TRP A 3 -14.58 34.27 -23.65
CA TRP A 3 -14.96 33.21 -22.71
C TRP A 3 -14.08 33.34 -21.46
N VAL A 4 -14.69 33.57 -20.30
CA VAL A 4 -14.04 33.51 -18.98
C VAL A 4 -14.34 32.13 -18.41
N LEU A 5 -13.31 31.30 -18.23
CA LEU A 5 -13.41 30.03 -17.51
C LEU A 5 -13.41 30.31 -16.00
N PRO A 6 -14.20 29.60 -15.18
CA PRO A 6 -14.15 29.74 -13.73
C PRO A 6 -12.87 29.10 -13.16
N TRP A 7 -12.32 29.79 -12.16
CA TRP A 7 -11.22 29.42 -11.27
C TRP A 7 -11.52 28.09 -10.55
N PRO A 8 -10.53 27.20 -10.28
CA PRO A 8 -10.78 25.91 -9.63
C PRO A 8 -11.18 26.10 -8.15
N PRO A 9 -11.95 25.16 -7.57
CA PRO A 9 -12.41 25.26 -6.20
C PRO A 9 -11.23 25.19 -5.23
N ALA A 10 -11.29 26.06 -4.21
CA ALA A 10 -10.37 26.11 -3.10
C ALA A 10 -10.18 24.72 -2.45
N PHE A 11 -8.95 24.45 -2.02
CA PHE A 11 -8.59 23.33 -1.16
C PHE A 11 -9.67 23.09 -0.10
N SER A 12 -10.17 21.85 -0.05
CA SER A 12 -11.14 21.37 0.92
C SER A 12 -10.71 21.73 2.35
N GLN A 13 -11.65 22.25 3.14
CA GLN A 13 -11.49 22.39 4.59
C GLN A 13 -10.96 21.08 5.22
N PRO A 14 -10.13 21.15 6.28
CA PRO A 14 -9.66 19.94 6.94
C PRO A 14 -10.87 19.10 7.35
N ALA A 15 -10.87 17.82 6.97
CA ALA A 15 -11.92 16.89 7.33
C ALA A 15 -12.08 16.91 8.87
N THR A 16 -13.32 17.06 9.33
CA THR A 16 -13.62 16.93 10.75
C THR A 16 -13.15 15.55 11.23
N PRO A 17 -12.36 15.48 12.31
CA PRO A 17 -11.88 14.20 12.83
C PRO A 17 -13.08 13.31 13.14
N SER A 18 -12.97 12.02 12.83
CA SER A 18 -14.05 11.08 13.08
C SER A 18 -14.44 11.10 14.58
N PRO A 19 -15.70 10.81 14.94
CA PRO A 19 -16.12 10.73 16.34
C PRO A 19 -15.26 9.79 17.21
N SER A 20 -14.67 8.76 16.60
CA SER A 20 -13.72 7.84 17.25
C SER A 20 -12.36 8.49 17.58
N THR A 21 -11.91 9.43 16.77
CA THR A 21 -10.65 10.18 16.96
C THR A 21 -10.80 11.22 18.05
N LEU A 22 -11.92 11.96 18.08
CA LEU A 22 -12.23 12.92 19.15
C LEU A 22 -12.36 12.26 20.53
N ALA A 23 -12.99 11.08 20.60
CA ALA A 23 -13.11 10.31 21.84
C ALA A 23 -11.76 9.74 22.34
N LEU A 24 -10.80 9.51 21.43
CA LEU A 24 -9.44 9.11 21.78
C LEU A 24 -8.65 10.32 22.31
N LEU A 25 -8.74 11.47 21.63
CA LEU A 25 -8.07 12.71 22.03
C LEU A 25 -8.52 13.22 23.40
N GLN A 26 -9.81 13.14 23.72
CA GLN A 26 -10.32 13.50 25.05
C GLN A 26 -9.76 12.63 26.18
N LYS A 27 -9.42 11.37 25.89
CA LYS A 27 -8.75 10.47 26.86
C LYS A 27 -7.26 10.75 27.01
N LEU A 28 -6.65 11.48 26.07
CA LEU A 28 -5.24 11.86 26.09
C LEU A 28 -5.00 13.18 26.85
N ILE A 29 -6.01 14.00 27.08
CA ILE A 29 -5.87 15.27 27.80
C ILE A 29 -5.27 15.08 29.22
N PRO A 30 -5.78 14.17 30.08
CA PRO A 30 -5.20 13.99 31.41
C PRO A 30 -3.72 13.59 31.43
N PRO A 31 -3.22 12.63 30.62
CA PRO A 31 -1.79 12.33 30.58
C PRO A 31 -0.95 13.47 29.95
N ILE A 32 -1.48 14.23 29.00
CA ILE A 32 -0.80 15.42 28.45
C ILE A 32 -0.56 16.47 29.54
N GLN A 33 -1.58 16.74 30.37
CA GLN A 33 -1.51 17.78 31.41
C GLN A 33 -0.53 17.48 32.54
N VAL A 34 -0.09 16.24 32.71
CA VAL A 34 0.89 15.85 33.74
C VAL A 34 2.29 15.57 33.18
N SER A 35 2.46 15.69 31.87
CA SER A 35 3.74 15.44 31.19
C SER A 35 4.49 16.75 30.97
N ASP A 36 5.82 16.70 31.06
CA ASP A 36 6.69 17.84 30.71
C ASP A 36 7.15 17.74 29.24
N VAL A 37 7.21 16.51 28.71
CA VAL A 37 7.54 16.21 27.31
C VAL A 37 6.52 15.24 26.74
N VAL A 38 5.97 15.53 25.57
CA VAL A 38 5.03 14.64 24.85
C VAL A 38 5.58 14.35 23.46
N PHE A 39 5.71 13.07 23.13
CA PHE A 39 6.10 12.62 21.79
C PHE A 39 4.86 12.23 20.97
N THR A 40 4.85 12.61 19.69
CA THR A 40 3.83 12.16 18.72
C THR A 40 4.45 11.37 17.57
N MET A 41 3.75 10.33 17.14
CA MET A 41 4.11 9.50 15.98
C MET A 41 2.82 8.98 15.33
N VAL A 42 2.33 9.69 14.31
CA VAL A 42 1.02 9.40 13.67
C VAL A 42 1.15 9.01 12.20
N GLY A 43 0.09 8.44 11.63
CA GLY A 43 0.12 7.81 10.31
C GLY A 43 0.16 8.80 9.14
N HIS A 44 -0.60 9.90 9.20
CA HIS A 44 -0.76 10.83 8.08
C HIS A 44 -0.63 12.32 8.46
N PRO A 45 -0.13 13.21 7.58
CA PRO A 45 0.03 14.63 7.87
C PRO A 45 -1.23 15.40 8.28
N PRO A 46 -2.44 15.13 7.71
CA PRO A 46 -3.67 15.74 8.22
C PRO A 46 -3.93 15.41 9.69
N ASP A 47 -3.53 14.21 10.13
CA ASP A 47 -3.63 13.80 11.53
C ASP A 47 -2.67 14.59 12.41
N VAL A 48 -1.49 14.98 11.92
CA VAL A 48 -0.55 15.82 12.68
C VAL A 48 -1.21 17.16 13.00
N ARG A 49 -1.82 17.80 12.00
CA ARG A 49 -2.45 19.11 12.18
C ARG A 49 -3.60 19.03 13.17
N SER A 50 -4.54 18.10 12.97
CA SER A 50 -5.70 17.96 13.86
C SER A 50 -5.27 17.53 15.26
N ASN A 51 -4.36 16.57 15.40
CA ASN A 51 -3.96 16.08 16.73
C ASN A 51 -3.12 17.09 17.52
N ILE A 52 -2.44 18.03 16.86
CA ILE A 52 -1.56 18.99 17.55
C ILE A 52 -2.21 20.37 17.71
N LEU A 53 -2.82 20.89 16.64
CA LEU A 53 -3.30 22.27 16.55
C LEU A 53 -4.80 22.44 16.81
N ASP A 54 -5.57 21.35 16.94
CA ASP A 54 -7.00 21.49 17.21
C ASP A 54 -7.23 22.34 18.47
N PRO A 55 -8.09 23.37 18.39
CA PRO A 55 -8.21 24.38 19.44
C PRO A 55 -8.91 23.87 20.70
N GLU A 56 -9.55 22.71 20.67
CA GLU A 56 -10.31 22.16 21.80
C GLU A 56 -9.77 20.81 22.28
N THR A 57 -9.14 20.06 21.38
CA THR A 57 -8.73 18.66 21.59
C THR A 57 -7.29 18.38 21.18
N GLY A 58 -6.61 19.35 20.59
CA GLY A 58 -5.23 19.21 20.13
C GLY A 58 -4.22 19.16 21.28
N LEU A 59 -3.07 18.57 21.02
CA LEU A 59 -1.97 18.45 21.98
C LEU A 59 -1.63 19.80 22.61
N LEU A 60 -1.47 20.86 21.79
CA LEU A 60 -1.14 22.19 22.30
C LEU A 60 -2.24 22.80 23.18
N TRP A 61 -3.49 22.31 23.12
CA TRP A 61 -4.54 22.74 24.03
C TRP A 61 -4.34 22.16 25.44
N GLY A 62 -3.87 20.92 25.54
CA GLY A 62 -3.64 20.24 26.82
C GLY A 62 -2.30 20.54 27.49
N LEU A 63 -1.31 21.08 26.76
CA LEU A 63 0.02 21.36 27.32
C LEU A 63 0.00 22.50 28.35
N ARG A 64 0.81 22.33 29.40
CA ARG A 64 1.10 23.39 30.37
C ARG A 64 2.21 24.30 29.85
N PRO A 65 2.27 25.58 30.27
CA PRO A 65 3.43 26.44 30.00
C PRO A 65 4.75 25.75 30.35
N ASN A 66 5.78 25.99 29.53
CA ASN A 66 7.11 25.39 29.57
C ASN A 66 7.19 23.89 29.20
N SER A 67 6.09 23.26 28.76
CA SER A 67 6.14 21.88 28.26
C SER A 67 6.73 21.82 26.84
N VAL A 68 7.21 20.63 26.44
CA VAL A 68 7.80 20.37 25.14
C VAL A 68 6.98 19.33 24.36
N SER A 69 6.63 19.62 23.10
CA SER A 69 6.04 18.65 22.18
C SER A 69 7.05 18.24 21.11
N VAL A 70 7.30 16.94 20.96
CA VAL A 70 8.23 16.39 19.99
C VAL A 70 7.46 15.58 18.95
N ASP A 71 7.35 16.08 17.72
CA ASP A 71 6.69 15.36 16.64
C ASP A 71 7.71 14.55 15.82
N MET A 72 7.64 13.23 15.93
CA MET A 72 8.49 12.30 15.19
C MET A 72 7.85 11.81 13.88
N THR A 73 6.65 12.33 13.56
CA THR A 73 5.95 12.02 12.32
C THR A 73 6.67 12.65 11.12
N SER A 74 6.65 11.98 9.96
CA SER A 74 7.07 12.61 8.70
C SER A 74 5.92 13.44 8.12
N SER A 75 6.09 14.76 8.06
CA SER A 75 5.05 15.75 7.74
C SER A 75 5.61 16.94 6.93
N HIS A 76 4.77 17.92 6.60
CA HIS A 76 5.17 19.08 5.82
C HIS A 76 6.02 20.06 6.65
N PRO A 77 7.16 20.57 6.12
CA PRO A 77 7.98 21.55 6.83
C PRO A 77 7.23 22.83 7.23
N ALA A 78 6.26 23.27 6.41
CA ALA A 78 5.44 24.45 6.73
C ALA A 78 4.55 24.22 7.96
N LEU A 79 3.99 23.01 8.12
CA LEU A 79 3.18 22.66 9.28
C LEU A 79 4.04 22.61 10.56
N ALA A 80 5.27 22.11 10.49
CA ALA A 80 6.19 22.16 11.62
C ALA A 80 6.49 23.59 12.09
N ARG A 81 6.65 24.54 11.15
CA ARG A 81 6.80 25.97 11.47
C ARG A 81 5.53 26.58 12.07
N GLU A 82 4.36 26.22 11.56
CA GLU A 82 3.07 26.64 12.13
C GLU A 82 2.90 26.14 13.57
N ILE A 83 3.19 24.86 13.82
CA ILE A 83 3.16 24.24 15.15
C ILE A 83 4.12 24.95 16.11
N PHE A 84 5.34 25.24 15.66
CA PHE A 84 6.30 25.99 16.44
C PHE A 84 5.76 27.34 16.88
N ASN A 85 5.24 28.14 15.96
CA ASN A 85 4.67 29.46 16.28
C ASN A 85 3.47 29.35 17.24
N ALA A 86 2.57 28.38 17.01
CA ALA A 86 1.40 28.16 17.86
C ALA A 86 1.79 27.75 19.29
N ALA A 87 2.84 26.93 19.46
CA ALA A 87 3.33 26.53 20.76
C ALA A 87 4.02 27.68 21.49
N ARG A 88 4.81 28.50 20.79
CA ARG A 88 5.45 29.70 21.38
C ARG A 88 4.42 30.69 21.90
N ALA A 89 3.28 30.85 21.22
CA ALA A 89 2.17 31.70 21.68
C ALA A 89 1.53 31.22 23.01
N LYS A 90 1.82 29.99 23.45
CA LYS A 90 1.35 29.37 24.70
C LYS A 90 2.49 29.11 25.70
N ASP A 91 3.63 29.78 25.54
CA ASP A 91 4.83 29.56 26.35
C ASP A 91 5.32 28.09 26.35
N CYS A 92 5.05 27.35 25.28
CA CYS A 92 5.50 25.96 25.10
C CYS A 92 6.64 25.88 24.07
N TRP A 93 7.25 24.71 23.96
CA TRP A 93 8.34 24.42 23.02
C TRP A 93 7.96 23.26 22.11
N THR A 94 8.50 23.24 20.88
CA THR A 94 8.28 22.12 19.97
C THR A 94 9.53 21.76 19.19
N VAL A 95 9.66 20.48 18.88
CA VAL A 95 10.72 19.94 18.01
C VAL A 95 10.09 19.05 16.95
N ASP A 96 10.34 19.33 15.67
CA ASP A 96 10.08 18.36 14.61
C ASP A 96 11.28 17.41 14.50
N ALA A 97 11.09 16.14 14.88
CA ALA A 97 12.14 15.14 15.00
C ALA A 97 11.84 13.84 14.23
N PRO A 98 11.51 13.90 12.91
CA PRO A 98 11.24 12.70 12.12
C PRO A 98 12.43 11.73 12.12
N VAL A 99 12.13 10.45 11.95
CA VAL A 99 13.11 9.36 12.12
C VAL A 99 13.38 8.55 10.85
N SER A 100 14.54 7.91 10.78
CA SER A 100 14.92 6.93 9.75
C SER A 100 15.56 5.70 10.41
N GLY A 101 15.43 4.52 9.80
CA GLY A 101 15.93 3.25 10.36
C GLY A 101 14.94 2.08 10.37
N GLY A 102 13.67 2.34 10.03
CA GLY A 102 12.63 1.31 9.96
C GLY A 102 12.21 0.75 11.31
N ASP A 103 11.40 -0.31 11.27
CA ASP A 103 10.89 -0.99 12.47
C ASP A 103 11.98 -1.68 13.29
N ILE A 104 13.00 -2.23 12.62
CA ILE A 104 14.17 -2.83 13.26
C ILE A 104 14.94 -1.77 14.06
N GLY A 105 15.28 -0.64 13.43
CA GLY A 105 15.96 0.45 14.11
C GLY A 105 15.17 1.01 15.30
N ALA A 106 13.84 1.05 15.20
CA ALA A 106 12.97 1.46 16.31
C ALA A 106 13.01 0.47 17.48
N ARG A 107 12.92 -0.84 17.22
CA ARG A 107 12.98 -1.88 18.28
C ARG A 107 14.32 -1.94 18.97
N GLU A 108 15.40 -1.65 18.25
CA GLU A 108 16.77 -1.71 18.76
C GLU A 108 17.25 -0.40 19.38
N GLY A 109 16.45 0.67 19.38
CA GLY A 109 16.87 1.99 19.88
C GLY A 109 18.01 2.59 19.04
N LYS A 110 17.99 2.38 17.72
CA LYS A 110 19.04 2.78 16.77
C LYS A 110 18.52 3.70 15.66
N LEU A 111 17.42 4.42 15.90
CA LEU A 111 16.88 5.35 14.91
C LEU A 111 17.85 6.49 14.64
N ALA A 112 17.91 6.96 13.39
CA ALA A 112 18.45 8.27 13.08
C ALA A 112 17.33 9.30 13.28
N ILE A 113 17.51 10.25 14.20
CA ILE A 113 16.50 11.24 14.59
C ILE A 113 16.94 12.61 14.07
N LEU A 114 16.11 13.24 13.24
CA LEU A 114 16.43 14.46 12.49
C LEU A 114 15.72 15.65 13.13
N ALA A 115 16.36 16.35 14.06
CA ALA A 115 15.68 17.34 14.91
C ALA A 115 15.80 18.79 14.39
N GLY A 116 14.65 19.40 14.13
CA GLY A 116 14.46 20.83 13.87
C GLY A 116 13.78 21.54 15.04
N GLY A 117 14.18 22.79 15.31
CA GLY A 117 13.62 23.61 16.39
C GLY A 117 14.67 24.50 17.06
N ASP A 118 14.44 24.84 18.33
CA ASP A 118 15.42 25.56 19.15
C ASP A 118 16.56 24.62 19.57
N ALA A 119 17.80 24.98 19.23
CA ALA A 119 18.97 24.14 19.47
C ALA A 119 19.12 23.73 20.95
N SER A 120 18.88 24.65 21.89
CA SER A 120 18.96 24.39 23.33
C SER A 120 17.88 23.41 23.82
N VAL A 121 16.70 23.42 23.19
CA VAL A 121 15.63 22.46 23.53
C VAL A 121 15.98 21.08 23.01
N VAL A 122 16.52 20.99 21.79
CA VAL A 122 16.99 19.71 21.22
C VAL A 122 18.13 19.12 22.06
N GLU A 123 19.07 19.95 22.52
CA GLU A 123 20.14 19.53 23.43
C GLU A 123 19.58 19.06 24.78
N TRP A 124 18.63 19.79 25.36
CA TRP A 124 17.99 19.40 26.63
C TRP A 124 17.23 18.06 26.52
N LEU A 125 16.67 17.75 25.35
CA LEU A 125 16.00 16.48 25.07
C LEU A 125 16.95 15.30 24.81
N ALA A 126 18.26 15.50 24.72
CA ALA A 126 19.22 14.46 24.36
C ALA A 126 19.08 13.16 25.19
N PRO A 127 18.89 13.19 26.53
CA PRO A 127 18.72 11.96 27.31
C PRO A 127 17.49 11.13 26.91
N LEU A 128 16.43 11.77 26.40
CA LEU A 128 15.23 11.08 25.90
C LEU A 128 15.47 10.53 24.50
N PHE A 129 16.18 11.27 23.64
CA PHE A 129 16.52 10.79 22.31
C PHE A 129 17.49 9.61 22.34
N ASP A 130 18.46 9.58 23.26
CA ASP A 130 19.44 8.51 23.38
C ASP A 130 18.82 7.12 23.64
N VAL A 131 17.59 7.07 24.16
CA VAL A 131 16.83 5.82 24.33
C VAL A 131 16.28 5.30 22.99
N LEU A 132 15.99 6.20 22.06
CA LEU A 132 15.35 5.91 20.78
C LEU A 132 16.36 5.75 19.64
N GLY A 133 17.50 6.43 19.74
CA GLY A 133 18.55 6.41 18.75
C GLY A 133 19.45 7.64 18.79
N LYS A 134 20.03 7.99 17.64
CA LYS A 134 20.97 9.10 17.52
C LYS A 134 20.29 10.34 16.97
N VAL A 135 20.18 11.39 17.80
CA VAL A 135 19.70 12.70 17.37
C VAL A 135 20.77 13.52 16.66
N THR A 136 20.36 14.22 15.61
CA THR A 136 21.16 15.25 14.94
C THR A 136 20.33 16.52 14.83
N TYR A 137 20.84 17.63 15.37
CA TYR A 137 20.24 18.94 15.15
C TYR A 137 20.50 19.39 13.71
N VAL A 138 19.44 19.71 12.97
CA VAL A 138 19.52 20.05 11.54
C VAL A 138 19.03 21.45 11.22
N GLY A 139 18.70 22.26 12.23
CA GLY A 139 18.37 23.68 12.06
C GLY A 139 17.07 24.10 12.76
N PRO A 140 16.52 25.28 12.41
CA PRO A 140 15.28 25.79 13.02
C PRO A 140 14.06 24.93 12.66
N ALA A 141 12.91 25.25 13.24
CA ALA A 141 11.66 24.53 13.02
C ALA A 141 11.35 24.25 11.54
N GLY A 142 10.97 23.01 11.24
CA GLY A 142 10.74 22.48 9.89
C GLY A 142 12.00 21.94 9.19
N SER A 143 13.20 22.19 9.72
CA SER A 143 14.44 21.65 9.15
C SER A 143 14.55 20.13 9.32
N GLY A 144 13.98 19.57 10.38
CA GLY A 144 13.88 18.12 10.58
C GLY A 144 13.08 17.47 9.46
N GLN A 145 11.91 18.03 9.15
CA GLN A 145 11.07 17.57 8.04
C GLN A 145 11.74 17.74 6.67
N ASN A 146 12.40 18.87 6.40
CA ASN A 146 13.18 19.07 5.17
C ASN A 146 14.28 18.00 5.02
N CYS A 147 15.03 17.75 6.11
CA CYS A 147 16.07 16.73 6.13
C CYS A 147 15.48 15.33 5.89
N LYS A 148 14.31 15.03 6.48
CA LYS A 148 13.62 13.76 6.27
C LYS A 148 13.19 13.57 4.81
N ILE A 149 12.65 14.60 4.16
CA ILE A 149 12.30 14.54 2.74
C ILE A 149 13.54 14.24 1.89
N ALA A 150 14.65 14.95 2.13
CA ALA A 150 15.91 14.68 1.45
C ALA A 150 16.41 13.23 1.67
N ASN A 151 16.31 12.72 2.91
CA ASN A 151 16.61 11.32 3.22
C ASN A 151 15.72 10.35 2.42
N GLN A 152 14.42 10.60 2.31
CA GLN A 152 13.49 9.72 1.60
C GLN A 152 13.73 9.70 0.08
N ILE A 153 14.22 10.81 -0.50
CA ILE A 153 14.69 10.85 -1.89
C ILE A 153 15.87 9.88 -2.09
N VAL A 154 16.86 9.91 -1.19
CA VAL A 154 18.02 9.01 -1.23
C VAL A 154 17.59 7.55 -1.04
N VAL A 155 16.71 7.27 -0.07
CA VAL A 155 16.15 5.91 0.15
C VAL A 155 15.43 5.40 -1.10
N GLY A 156 14.60 6.24 -1.74
CA GLY A 156 13.89 5.89 -2.96
C GLY A 156 14.83 5.54 -4.11
N GLY A 157 15.86 6.36 -4.34
CA GLY A 157 16.87 6.10 -5.37
C GLY A 157 17.65 4.80 -5.14
N ASN A 158 18.05 4.53 -3.88
CA ASN A 158 18.74 3.30 -3.53
C ASN A 158 17.85 2.06 -3.71
N LEU A 159 16.57 2.15 -3.33
CA LEU A 159 15.61 1.04 -3.54
C LEU A 159 15.39 0.76 -5.02
N LEU A 160 15.28 1.80 -5.84
CA LEU A 160 15.14 1.66 -7.29
C LEU A 160 16.38 0.98 -7.88
N GLY A 161 17.58 1.48 -7.59
CA GLY A 161 18.83 0.92 -8.08
C GLY A 161 19.05 -0.54 -7.65
N LEU A 162 18.73 -0.85 -6.39
CA LEU A 162 18.78 -2.23 -5.88
C LEU A 162 17.78 -3.14 -6.62
N SER A 163 16.55 -2.67 -6.83
CA SER A 163 15.50 -3.44 -7.52
C SER A 163 15.88 -3.73 -8.97
N GLU A 164 16.35 -2.73 -9.72
CA GLU A 164 16.81 -2.90 -11.10
C GLU A 164 18.05 -3.80 -11.18
N GLY A 165 19.00 -3.62 -10.27
CA GLY A 165 20.22 -4.43 -10.19
C GLY A 165 19.91 -5.92 -9.97
N LEU A 166 18.99 -6.23 -9.04
CA LEU A 166 18.57 -7.61 -8.77
C LEU A 166 17.83 -8.23 -9.96
N VAL A 167 16.89 -7.50 -10.58
CA VAL A 167 16.17 -7.99 -11.76
C VAL A 167 17.14 -8.23 -12.93
N PHE A 168 18.10 -7.33 -13.14
CA PHE A 168 19.12 -7.50 -14.16
C PHE A 168 20.05 -8.69 -13.88
N ALA A 169 20.57 -8.80 -12.65
CA ALA A 169 21.45 -9.90 -12.24
C ALA A 169 20.79 -11.25 -12.49
N GLU A 170 19.53 -11.41 -12.11
CA GLU A 170 18.76 -12.61 -12.38
C GLU A 170 18.61 -12.89 -13.87
N ARG A 171 18.28 -11.87 -14.69
CA ARG A 171 18.17 -12.01 -16.15
C ARG A 171 19.48 -12.31 -16.84
N ALA A 172 20.60 -11.87 -16.27
CA ALA A 172 21.94 -12.21 -16.72
C ALA A 172 22.38 -13.62 -16.30
N GLY A 173 21.56 -14.36 -15.54
CA GLY A 173 21.87 -15.71 -15.05
C GLY A 173 22.81 -15.73 -13.85
N LEU A 174 22.94 -14.61 -13.13
CA LEU A 174 23.70 -14.56 -11.89
C LEU A 174 22.87 -15.15 -10.74
N ASP A 175 23.56 -15.79 -9.81
CA ASP A 175 22.99 -16.06 -8.50
C ASP A 175 22.84 -14.73 -7.75
N VAL A 176 21.59 -14.37 -7.43
CA VAL A 176 21.27 -13.06 -6.83
C VAL A 176 21.84 -12.91 -5.41
N GLN A 177 22.07 -14.00 -4.69
CA GLN A 177 22.67 -13.96 -3.35
C GLN A 177 24.18 -13.69 -3.46
N GLN A 178 24.87 -14.38 -4.36
CA GLN A 178 26.30 -14.15 -4.64
C GLN A 178 26.53 -12.76 -5.23
N PHE A 179 25.65 -12.29 -6.12
CA PHE A 179 25.69 -10.92 -6.63
C PHE A 179 25.61 -9.91 -5.49
N MET A 180 24.61 -10.06 -4.61
CA MET A 180 24.45 -9.18 -3.44
C MET A 180 25.70 -9.17 -2.57
N GLU A 181 26.25 -10.34 -2.23
CA GLU A 181 27.47 -10.44 -1.41
C GLU A 181 28.67 -9.76 -2.08
N ALA A 182 28.84 -9.95 -3.39
CA ALA A 182 29.96 -9.39 -4.14
C ALA A 182 29.93 -7.86 -4.19
N VAL A 183 28.76 -7.23 -4.26
CA VAL A 183 28.64 -5.77 -4.44
C VAL A 183 28.45 -5.00 -3.14
N ARG A 184 28.05 -5.67 -2.06
CA ARG A 184 27.68 -5.08 -0.76
C ARG A 184 28.78 -4.21 -0.14
N SER A 185 30.04 -4.61 -0.26
CA SER A 185 31.19 -3.88 0.27
C SER A 185 31.75 -2.80 -0.67
N GLY A 186 31.29 -2.76 -1.92
CA GLY A 186 31.74 -1.83 -2.94
C GLY A 186 30.91 -0.54 -3.01
N ALA A 187 31.12 0.24 -4.06
CA ALA A 187 30.41 1.52 -4.27
C ALA A 187 28.87 1.38 -4.43
N ALA A 188 28.37 0.17 -4.70
CA ALA A 188 26.93 -0.12 -4.73
C ALA A 188 26.32 -0.37 -3.35
N GLY A 189 27.15 -0.62 -2.33
CA GLY A 189 26.72 -0.89 -0.97
C GLY A 189 25.94 0.28 -0.36
N SER A 190 24.85 -0.02 0.35
CA SER A 190 24.05 0.99 1.05
C SER A 190 23.28 0.39 2.23
N MET A 191 22.87 1.22 3.17
CA MET A 191 22.01 0.78 4.29
C MET A 191 20.68 0.18 3.80
N VAL A 192 20.16 0.64 2.65
CA VAL A 192 18.97 0.05 2.00
C VAL A 192 19.26 -1.38 1.57
N MET A 193 20.44 -1.63 1.00
CA MET A 193 20.88 -2.97 0.61
C MET A 193 20.97 -3.90 1.82
N GLU A 194 21.57 -3.44 2.92
CA GLU A 194 21.66 -4.22 4.17
C GLU A 194 20.29 -4.57 4.75
N LEU A 195 19.38 -3.60 4.82
CA LEU A 195 18.08 -3.79 5.46
C LEU A 195 17.09 -4.59 4.60
N PHE A 196 17.18 -4.46 3.28
CA PHE A 196 16.12 -4.93 2.38
C PHE A 196 16.57 -5.97 1.36
N GLY A 197 17.86 -6.09 1.05
CA GLY A 197 18.34 -6.98 -0.01
C GLY A 197 17.93 -8.44 0.18
N GLU A 198 18.21 -9.00 1.35
CA GLU A 198 17.81 -10.38 1.67
C GLU A 198 16.30 -10.56 1.72
N ARG A 199 15.57 -9.53 2.20
CA ARG A 199 14.10 -9.53 2.24
C ARG A 199 13.50 -9.53 0.84
N ILE A 200 14.09 -8.78 -0.09
CA ILE A 200 13.69 -8.76 -1.50
C ILE A 200 13.90 -10.14 -2.14
N ILE A 201 15.09 -10.72 -1.96
CA ILE A 201 15.43 -12.05 -2.48
C ILE A 201 14.48 -13.12 -1.91
N GLY A 202 14.21 -13.05 -0.60
CA GLY A 202 13.28 -13.94 0.09
C GLY A 202 11.80 -13.62 -0.11
N ARG A 203 11.44 -12.62 -0.93
CA ARG A 203 10.07 -12.15 -1.17
C ARG A 203 9.31 -11.73 0.11
N ASP A 204 10.03 -11.27 1.13
CA ASP A 204 9.46 -10.69 2.37
C ASP A 204 9.17 -9.19 2.18
N PHE A 205 7.94 -8.91 1.76
CA PHE A 205 7.45 -7.55 1.57
C PHE A 205 6.64 -7.02 2.76
N ARG A 206 6.74 -7.65 3.94
CA ARG A 206 6.08 -7.11 5.15
C ARG A 206 6.61 -5.69 5.44
N PRO A 207 5.74 -4.75 5.82
CA PRO A 207 6.14 -3.36 5.96
C PRO A 207 6.92 -3.11 7.26
N GLY A 208 8.10 -2.51 7.15
CA GLY A 208 8.69 -1.68 8.21
C GLY A 208 8.25 -0.20 8.09
N GLY A 209 7.66 0.14 6.94
CA GLY A 209 6.97 1.38 6.59
C GLY A 209 6.26 1.14 5.26
N PHE A 210 5.02 1.63 5.11
CA PHE A 210 4.20 1.33 3.93
C PHE A 210 4.70 2.03 2.67
N ALA A 211 4.52 1.39 1.51
CA ALA A 211 4.80 1.99 0.20
C ALA A 211 4.01 3.29 -0.03
N GLU A 212 2.79 3.39 0.50
CA GLU A 212 2.01 4.64 0.51
C GLU A 212 2.74 5.81 1.19
N TYR A 213 3.58 5.54 2.21
CA TYR A 213 4.37 6.58 2.86
C TYR A 213 5.50 7.09 1.96
N MET A 214 6.07 6.23 1.11
CA MET A 214 7.05 6.64 0.10
C MET A 214 6.42 7.58 -0.94
N VAL A 215 5.20 7.28 -1.40
CA VAL A 215 4.47 8.17 -2.32
C VAL A 215 4.28 9.55 -1.69
N LYS A 216 3.88 9.59 -0.42
CA LYS A 216 3.69 10.82 0.36
C LYS A 216 5.00 11.60 0.51
N ASP A 217 6.07 10.97 1.01
CA ASP A 217 7.33 11.66 1.30
C ASP A 217 8.00 12.18 0.02
N LEU A 218 8.03 11.37 -1.05
CA LEU A 218 8.53 11.80 -2.35
C LEU A 218 7.62 12.86 -2.98
N GLY A 219 6.31 12.77 -2.74
CA GLY A 219 5.34 13.79 -3.10
C GLY A 219 5.68 15.13 -2.47
N MET A 220 5.87 15.19 -1.14
CA MET A 220 6.29 16.41 -0.47
C MET A 220 7.59 16.97 -1.07
N GLY A 221 8.57 16.15 -1.43
CA GLY A 221 9.80 16.65 -2.06
C GLY A 221 9.60 17.24 -3.46
N VAL A 222 8.81 16.58 -4.30
CA VAL A 222 8.53 17.05 -5.68
C VAL A 222 7.60 18.26 -5.67
N ASP A 223 6.61 18.26 -4.78
CA ASP A 223 5.54 19.26 -4.73
C ASP A 223 6.00 20.53 -3.96
N VAL A 224 6.87 20.41 -2.93
CA VAL A 224 7.51 21.58 -2.24
C VAL A 224 8.34 22.43 -3.18
N VAL A 225 8.95 21.82 -4.20
CA VAL A 225 9.68 22.56 -5.23
C VAL A 225 8.75 23.46 -6.04
N GLU A 226 7.50 23.06 -6.24
CA GLU A 226 6.49 23.85 -6.94
C GLU A 226 5.97 25.01 -6.08
N GLU A 227 5.99 24.89 -4.75
CA GLU A 227 5.46 25.87 -3.80
C GLU A 227 6.48 26.93 -3.31
N ASN A 228 7.79 26.79 -3.61
CA ASN A 228 8.80 27.74 -3.15
C ASN A 228 8.72 29.08 -3.90
N GLU A 229 8.08 30.08 -3.28
CA GLU A 229 7.98 31.48 -3.76
C GLU A 229 9.34 32.20 -3.85
N GLU A 230 10.40 31.68 -3.23
CA GLU A 230 11.74 32.29 -3.18
C GLU A 230 12.64 32.00 -4.41
N GLY A 231 12.08 31.39 -5.47
CA GLY A 231 12.78 31.24 -6.76
C GLY A 231 13.92 30.20 -6.78
N ARG A 232 14.06 29.36 -5.75
CA ARG A 232 15.03 28.24 -5.72
C ARG A 232 14.31 26.92 -6.02
N VAL A 233 14.09 26.66 -7.30
CA VAL A 233 13.46 25.42 -7.79
C VAL A 233 14.53 24.32 -7.87
N ALA A 234 14.37 23.23 -7.11
CA ALA A 234 15.22 22.05 -7.21
C ALA A 234 14.61 21.03 -8.19
N VAL A 235 15.25 20.79 -9.34
CA VAL A 235 14.76 19.81 -10.31
C VAL A 235 15.15 18.40 -9.87
N LEU A 236 14.17 17.56 -9.51
CA LEU A 236 14.37 16.25 -8.88
C LEU A 236 13.87 15.07 -9.76
N PRO A 237 14.49 14.79 -10.92
CA PRO A 237 13.97 13.80 -11.87
C PRO A 237 13.95 12.38 -11.31
N GLY A 238 14.96 11.99 -10.53
CA GLY A 238 15.01 10.68 -9.88
C GLY A 238 13.91 10.49 -8.84
N ALA A 239 13.63 11.53 -8.04
CA ALA A 239 12.55 11.49 -7.06
C ALA A 239 11.18 11.41 -7.76
N ALA A 240 10.98 12.17 -8.84
CA ALA A 240 9.76 12.14 -9.64
C ALA A 240 9.52 10.74 -10.23
N LEU A 241 10.54 10.09 -10.79
CA LEU A 241 10.46 8.71 -11.27
C LEU A 241 10.10 7.74 -10.14
N CYS A 242 10.79 7.83 -8.99
CA CYS A 242 10.49 6.99 -7.83
C CYS A 242 9.04 7.18 -7.36
N LYS A 243 8.54 8.41 -7.28
CA LYS A 243 7.15 8.73 -6.92
C LYS A 243 6.17 8.05 -7.88
N GLN A 244 6.45 8.03 -9.18
CA GLN A 244 5.63 7.35 -10.18
C GLN A 244 5.63 5.83 -10.01
N LEU A 245 6.81 5.23 -9.74
CA LEU A 245 6.89 3.77 -9.54
C LEU A 245 6.18 3.32 -8.27
N PHE A 246 6.34 4.04 -7.15
CA PHE A 246 5.58 3.76 -5.93
C PHE A 246 4.08 4.03 -6.09
N SER A 247 3.68 5.05 -6.85
CA SER A 247 2.27 5.25 -7.22
C SER A 247 1.73 4.06 -8.02
N GLY A 248 2.53 3.51 -8.94
CA GLY A 248 2.22 2.29 -9.67
C GLY A 248 2.04 1.09 -8.74
N MET A 249 2.88 0.94 -7.72
CA MET A 249 2.74 -0.08 -6.67
C MET A 249 1.39 0.05 -5.94
N VAL A 250 1.04 1.25 -5.48
CA VAL A 250 -0.24 1.53 -4.81
C VAL A 250 -1.43 1.22 -5.74
N ALA A 251 -1.36 1.66 -7.00
CA ALA A 251 -2.42 1.44 -7.99
C ALA A 251 -2.67 -0.04 -8.30
N ASN A 252 -1.68 -0.92 -8.05
CA ASN A 252 -1.79 -2.37 -8.21
C ASN A 252 -2.19 -3.09 -6.91
N GLY A 253 -2.62 -2.36 -5.86
CA GLY A 253 -3.06 -2.94 -4.59
C GLY A 253 -1.94 -3.23 -3.59
N ASP A 254 -0.69 -2.90 -3.92
CA ASP A 254 0.48 -3.21 -3.09
C ASP A 254 0.83 -2.08 -2.09
N GLY A 255 -0.05 -1.10 -1.90
CA GLY A 255 0.23 0.09 -1.08
C GLY A 255 0.59 -0.21 0.38
N LYS A 256 0.15 -1.36 0.91
CA LYS A 256 0.43 -1.82 2.27
C LYS A 256 1.67 -2.72 2.40
N LEU A 257 2.38 -2.98 1.31
CA LEU A 257 3.69 -3.64 1.38
C LEU A 257 4.75 -2.64 1.84
N GLY A 258 5.91 -3.17 2.27
CA GLY A 258 7.09 -2.36 2.56
C GLY A 258 7.68 -1.71 1.30
N GLY A 259 8.47 -0.65 1.47
CA GLY A 259 9.12 0.05 0.35
C GLY A 259 9.98 -0.87 -0.54
N GLN A 260 10.52 -1.95 0.02
CA GLN A 260 11.26 -2.98 -0.71
C GLN A 260 10.41 -3.79 -1.71
N GLY A 261 9.08 -3.69 -1.65
CA GLY A 261 8.18 -4.21 -2.67
C GLY A 261 8.27 -3.49 -4.02
N LEU A 262 9.02 -2.38 -4.14
CA LEU A 262 9.24 -1.66 -5.39
C LEU A 262 9.70 -2.58 -6.54
N ILE A 263 10.46 -3.63 -6.23
CA ILE A 263 10.90 -4.63 -7.21
C ILE A 263 9.73 -5.26 -7.99
N THR A 264 8.54 -5.41 -7.39
CA THR A 264 7.38 -5.99 -8.08
C THR A 264 6.91 -5.13 -9.25
N VAL A 265 7.10 -3.81 -9.17
CA VAL A 265 6.83 -2.89 -10.28
C VAL A 265 7.83 -3.10 -11.41
N ILE A 266 9.12 -3.20 -11.07
CA ILE A 266 10.19 -3.46 -12.05
C ILE A 266 9.99 -4.82 -12.73
N GLU A 267 9.62 -5.84 -11.98
CA GLU A 267 9.27 -7.17 -12.50
C GLU A 267 8.10 -7.09 -13.50
N ARG A 268 7.00 -6.41 -13.14
CA ARG A 268 5.83 -6.23 -14.02
C ARG A 268 6.18 -5.52 -15.32
N LEU A 269 7.01 -4.47 -15.26
CA LEU A 269 7.52 -3.78 -16.45
C LEU A 269 8.34 -4.71 -17.37
N ASN A 270 8.94 -5.75 -16.80
CA ASN A 270 9.69 -6.79 -17.52
C ASN A 270 8.87 -8.06 -17.80
N GLY A 271 7.54 -7.99 -17.70
CA GLY A 271 6.61 -9.08 -17.98
C GLY A 271 6.56 -10.18 -16.93
N LYS A 272 7.27 -10.04 -15.80
CA LYS A 272 7.15 -10.95 -14.66
C LYS A 272 5.91 -10.56 -13.85
N GLY A 273 4.93 -11.46 -13.79
CA GLY A 273 3.64 -11.23 -13.10
C GLY A 273 2.45 -11.01 -14.04
N ILE A 274 2.70 -10.82 -15.34
CA ILE A 274 1.72 -11.27 -16.34
C ILE A 274 1.79 -12.78 -16.22
N ILE A 275 0.74 -13.40 -15.69
CA ILE A 275 0.60 -14.86 -15.71
C ILE A 275 0.95 -15.28 -17.13
N LYS A 276 2.06 -16.01 -17.27
CA LYS A 276 2.20 -16.91 -18.39
C LYS A 276 1.00 -17.84 -18.27
N PHE A 277 -0.05 -17.53 -19.01
CA PHE A 277 -1.08 -18.50 -19.37
C PHE A 277 -0.45 -19.74 -20.02
N ILE A 278 0.84 -19.66 -20.39
CA ILE A 278 1.68 -20.71 -20.94
C ILE A 278 2.37 -21.59 -19.87
N ASP A 279 2.51 -21.18 -18.61
CA ASP A 279 2.99 -22.10 -17.55
C ASP A 279 1.82 -22.94 -16.97
N LEU A 280 0.63 -22.89 -17.60
CA LEU A 280 -0.42 -23.92 -17.55
C LEU A 280 0.02 -25.25 -18.21
N LEU A 281 1.32 -25.51 -18.36
CA LEU A 281 1.81 -26.84 -18.74
C LEU A 281 1.67 -27.86 -17.60
N GLU A 282 1.51 -27.41 -16.35
CA GLU A 282 1.00 -28.28 -15.27
C GLU A 282 -0.51 -28.55 -15.38
N TRP A 283 -1.24 -27.76 -16.19
CA TRP A 283 -2.59 -28.09 -16.59
C TRP A 283 -2.65 -29.08 -17.74
N ASN A 284 -1.56 -29.44 -18.44
CA ASN A 284 -1.66 -30.46 -19.48
C ASN A 284 -1.92 -31.86 -18.91
N GLU A 285 -1.40 -32.19 -17.73
CA GLU A 285 -1.76 -33.45 -17.06
C GLU A 285 -3.21 -33.41 -16.58
N ILE A 286 -3.63 -32.32 -15.93
CA ILE A 286 -5.00 -32.13 -15.43
C ILE A 286 -6.01 -32.06 -16.58
N ILE A 287 -5.70 -31.38 -17.69
CA ILE A 287 -6.54 -31.30 -18.90
C ILE A 287 -6.52 -32.63 -19.64
N SER A 288 -5.46 -33.43 -19.60
CA SER A 288 -5.48 -34.75 -20.26
C SER A 288 -6.41 -35.76 -19.56
N GLU A 289 -6.46 -35.72 -18.23
CA GLU A 289 -7.43 -36.49 -17.43
C GLU A 289 -8.84 -35.86 -17.53
N SER A 290 -8.92 -34.54 -17.42
CA SER A 290 -10.20 -33.81 -17.48
C SER A 290 -10.77 -33.72 -18.90
N ALA A 291 -10.02 -33.93 -19.98
CA ALA A 291 -10.55 -33.94 -21.35
C ALA A 291 -11.32 -35.24 -21.63
N LYS A 292 -10.96 -36.35 -20.97
CA LYS A 292 -11.78 -37.56 -20.96
C LYS A 292 -13.09 -37.32 -20.20
N ASP A 293 -13.02 -36.59 -19.09
CA ASP A 293 -14.19 -36.19 -18.31
C ASP A 293 -15.00 -35.05 -18.96
N LEU A 294 -14.39 -34.21 -19.78
CA LEU A 294 -15.05 -33.13 -20.52
C LEU A 294 -15.80 -33.69 -21.72
N ALA A 295 -15.26 -34.71 -22.39
CA ALA A 295 -16.01 -35.47 -23.38
C ALA A 295 -17.21 -36.21 -22.76
N ALA A 296 -17.05 -36.76 -21.56
CA ALA A 296 -18.15 -37.35 -20.79
C ALA A 296 -19.16 -36.28 -20.31
N SER A 297 -18.68 -35.11 -19.90
CA SER A 297 -19.50 -33.98 -19.43
C SER A 297 -20.22 -33.27 -20.57
N MET A 298 -19.63 -33.13 -21.75
CA MET A 298 -20.30 -32.63 -22.95
C MET A 298 -21.35 -33.62 -23.46
N LYS A 299 -21.11 -34.93 -23.30
CA LYS A 299 -22.12 -35.96 -23.56
C LYS A 299 -23.25 -35.87 -22.54
N PHE A 300 -22.95 -35.62 -21.26
CA PHE A 300 -23.92 -35.39 -20.18
C PHE A 300 -24.74 -34.12 -20.39
N VAL A 301 -24.11 -33.00 -20.75
CA VAL A 301 -24.77 -31.73 -21.08
C VAL A 301 -25.64 -31.86 -22.33
N LYS A 302 -25.17 -32.55 -23.39
CA LYS A 302 -26.02 -32.86 -24.56
C LYS A 302 -27.19 -33.79 -24.21
N THR A 303 -27.02 -34.71 -23.25
CA THR A 303 -28.09 -35.59 -22.75
C THR A 303 -29.09 -34.82 -21.88
N LEU A 304 -28.63 -33.80 -21.14
CA LEU A 304 -29.48 -32.89 -20.37
C LEU A 304 -30.27 -31.92 -21.27
N GLU A 305 -29.68 -31.44 -22.37
CA GLU A 305 -30.37 -30.59 -23.35
C GLU A 305 -31.41 -31.34 -24.19
N SER A 306 -31.22 -32.64 -24.40
CA SER A 306 -32.10 -33.47 -25.26
C SER A 306 -33.12 -34.31 -24.50
N SER A 307 -33.14 -34.29 -23.16
CA SER A 307 -34.10 -35.03 -22.35
C SER A 307 -35.01 -34.12 -21.53
N HIS A 308 -36.24 -34.59 -21.29
CA HIS A 308 -37.32 -33.99 -20.47
C HIS A 308 -36.90 -33.52 -19.04
N ILE A 309 -35.63 -33.63 -18.67
CA ILE A 309 -35.07 -33.38 -17.34
C ILE A 309 -35.01 -31.88 -17.01
N LEU A 310 -34.62 -31.01 -17.95
CA LEU A 310 -34.59 -29.55 -17.71
C LEU A 310 -36.00 -28.98 -17.46
N ASP A 311 -37.01 -29.53 -18.12
CA ASP A 311 -38.40 -29.14 -17.96
C ASP A 311 -38.98 -29.66 -16.63
N MET A 312 -38.55 -30.85 -16.20
CA MET A 312 -38.89 -31.43 -14.90
C MET A 312 -38.25 -30.66 -13.73
N ILE A 313 -36.98 -30.26 -13.85
CA ILE A 313 -36.28 -29.42 -12.86
C ILE A 313 -36.92 -28.04 -12.78
N ARG A 314 -37.31 -27.44 -13.92
CA ARG A 314 -38.07 -26.18 -13.95
C ARG A 314 -39.39 -26.29 -13.19
N ARG A 315 -40.21 -27.30 -13.49
CA ARG A 315 -41.51 -27.50 -12.81
C ARG A 315 -41.34 -27.67 -11.31
N LYS A 316 -40.39 -28.51 -10.89
CA LYS A 316 -40.12 -28.77 -9.47
C LYS A 316 -39.59 -27.54 -8.73
N THR A 317 -38.72 -26.74 -9.37
CA THR A 317 -38.21 -25.48 -8.82
C THR A 317 -39.31 -24.40 -8.75
N GLN A 318 -40.25 -24.41 -9.68
CA GLN A 318 -41.39 -23.49 -9.73
C GLN A 318 -42.45 -23.82 -8.67
N GLU A 319 -42.65 -25.11 -8.37
CA GLU A 319 -43.49 -25.60 -7.27
C GLU A 319 -42.88 -25.31 -5.89
N ASP A 320 -41.60 -25.63 -5.70
CA ASP A 320 -41.00 -25.60 -4.37
C ASP A 320 -40.44 -24.21 -4.00
N HIS A 321 -39.84 -23.47 -4.94
CA HIS A 321 -39.08 -22.25 -4.65
C HIS A 321 -39.10 -21.21 -5.79
N PRO A 322 -40.22 -20.49 -6.01
CA PRO A 322 -40.43 -19.62 -7.17
C PRO A 322 -39.47 -18.42 -7.28
N ARG A 323 -38.76 -18.05 -6.21
CA ARG A 323 -37.79 -16.93 -6.21
C ARG A 323 -36.42 -17.29 -6.83
N LEU A 324 -36.10 -18.58 -6.97
CA LEU A 324 -34.80 -19.05 -7.50
C LEU A 324 -34.73 -19.05 -9.04
N LEU A 325 -35.87 -18.94 -9.74
CA LEU A 325 -35.93 -18.92 -11.21
C LEU A 325 -35.03 -17.83 -11.82
N SER A 326 -34.95 -16.64 -11.22
CA SER A 326 -34.11 -15.56 -11.72
C SER A 326 -32.60 -15.83 -11.60
N SER A 327 -32.19 -16.71 -10.70
CA SER A 327 -30.80 -17.12 -10.49
C SER A 327 -30.41 -18.26 -11.42
N THR A 328 -31.32 -19.20 -11.66
CA THR A 328 -31.12 -20.31 -12.62
C THR A 328 -31.13 -19.82 -14.06
N GLU A 329 -31.96 -18.83 -14.40
CA GLU A 329 -31.93 -18.18 -15.71
C GLU A 329 -30.64 -17.38 -15.93
N ARG A 330 -30.13 -16.71 -14.88
CA ARG A 330 -28.82 -16.04 -14.90
C ARG A 330 -27.66 -17.03 -15.03
N PHE A 331 -27.70 -18.13 -14.31
CA PHE A 331 -26.70 -19.21 -14.42
C PHE A 331 -26.68 -19.80 -15.84
N ASN A 332 -27.84 -20.12 -16.41
CA ASN A 332 -27.95 -20.60 -17.78
C ASN A 332 -27.50 -19.55 -18.82
N TYR A 333 -27.73 -18.27 -18.57
CA TYR A 333 -27.20 -17.18 -19.40
C TYR A 333 -25.66 -17.15 -19.36
N TYR A 334 -25.04 -17.26 -18.18
CA TYR A 334 -23.59 -17.22 -18.04
C TYR A 334 -22.88 -18.46 -18.60
N ILE A 335 -23.44 -19.65 -18.43
CA ILE A 335 -22.93 -20.88 -19.05
C ILE A 335 -22.98 -20.77 -20.58
N LYS A 336 -24.11 -20.34 -21.15
CA LYS A 336 -24.23 -20.11 -22.60
C LYS A 336 -23.25 -19.05 -23.11
N LYS A 337 -22.99 -18.01 -22.29
CA LYS A 337 -22.03 -16.95 -22.63
C LYS A 337 -20.59 -17.46 -22.58
N MET A 338 -20.25 -18.32 -21.63
CA MET A 338 -18.92 -18.95 -21.55
C MET A 338 -18.68 -19.94 -22.69
N VAL A 339 -19.68 -20.75 -23.05
CA VAL A 339 -19.62 -21.63 -24.23
C VAL A 339 -19.47 -20.82 -25.52
N ALA A 340 -20.23 -19.74 -25.68
CA ALA A 340 -20.11 -18.84 -26.83
C ALA A 340 -18.80 -18.02 -26.85
N MET A 341 -18.11 -17.86 -25.71
CA MET A 341 -16.78 -17.25 -25.63
C MET A 341 -15.69 -18.25 -26.02
N ALA A 342 -15.81 -19.51 -25.57
CA ALA A 342 -14.92 -20.59 -25.95
C ALA A 342 -15.02 -20.92 -27.46
N GLU A 343 -16.22 -20.91 -28.03
CA GLU A 343 -16.43 -21.06 -29.48
C GLU A 343 -15.93 -19.84 -30.30
N ARG A 344 -15.73 -18.69 -29.66
CA ARG A 344 -15.19 -17.46 -30.30
C ARG A 344 -13.68 -17.30 -30.15
N GLU A 345 -13.02 -18.12 -29.32
CA GLU A 345 -11.55 -18.12 -29.19
C GLU A 345 -10.86 -18.76 -30.41
N GLU A 346 -11.52 -19.66 -31.16
CA GLU A 346 -11.06 -20.04 -32.52
C GLU A 346 -11.09 -18.87 -33.52
N ALA A 347 -11.77 -17.77 -33.19
CA ALA A 347 -11.91 -16.58 -34.04
C ALA A 347 -11.12 -15.36 -33.54
N GLN A 348 -10.27 -15.51 -32.52
CA GLN A 348 -9.46 -14.41 -31.96
C GLN A 348 -8.10 -14.24 -32.66
N GLU A 349 -8.08 -14.06 -33.98
CA GLU A 349 -6.90 -13.50 -34.65
C GLU A 349 -7.07 -12.02 -35.06
N LYS A 350 -8.19 -11.34 -34.74
CA LYS A 350 -8.42 -10.00 -35.33
C LYS A 350 -8.96 -8.82 -34.53
N ILE A 351 -9.26 -8.88 -33.22
CA ILE A 351 -9.80 -7.66 -32.57
C ILE A 351 -9.13 -7.36 -31.23
N TYR A 352 -8.07 -6.57 -31.35
CA TYR A 352 -7.51 -5.67 -30.33
C TYR A 352 -8.62 -4.81 -29.68
N ASN A 353 -8.52 -4.59 -28.36
CA ASN A 353 -9.31 -3.68 -27.50
C ASN A 353 -10.76 -4.06 -27.15
N LYS A 354 -10.98 -4.59 -25.93
CA LYS A 354 -11.93 -4.04 -24.93
C LYS A 354 -11.86 -4.75 -23.58
N LYS A 355 -11.86 -3.96 -22.50
CA LYS A 355 -11.81 -4.35 -21.08
C LYS A 355 -12.98 -5.27 -20.69
N VAL A 356 -12.67 -6.43 -20.13
CA VAL A 356 -13.59 -7.25 -19.30
C VAL A 356 -13.01 -7.28 -17.89
N ASP A 357 -13.81 -6.92 -16.90
CA ASP A 357 -13.41 -6.93 -15.49
C ASP A 357 -13.53 -8.36 -14.94
N PHE A 358 -12.41 -9.08 -15.01
CA PHE A 358 -12.28 -10.49 -14.62
C PHE A 358 -12.47 -10.72 -13.11
N ASN A 359 -12.24 -9.71 -12.28
CA ASN A 359 -12.30 -9.86 -10.82
C ASN A 359 -13.72 -10.10 -10.31
N ARG A 360 -14.72 -9.50 -10.98
CA ARG A 360 -16.14 -9.69 -10.64
C ARG A 360 -16.65 -11.11 -10.97
N VAL A 361 -16.11 -11.73 -12.02
CA VAL A 361 -16.46 -13.12 -12.40
C VAL A 361 -15.93 -14.12 -11.38
N ILE A 362 -14.75 -13.84 -10.81
CA ILE A 362 -14.15 -14.65 -9.76
C ILE A 362 -14.97 -14.49 -8.46
N GLU A 363 -15.24 -13.28 -8.00
CA GLU A 363 -16.01 -13.06 -6.77
C GLU A 363 -17.38 -13.76 -6.77
N GLU A 364 -18.12 -13.69 -7.88
CA GLU A 364 -19.42 -14.36 -8.01
C GLU A 364 -19.31 -15.90 -8.06
N GLY A 365 -18.19 -16.44 -8.55
CA GLY A 365 -17.89 -17.88 -8.56
C GLY A 365 -17.51 -18.46 -7.19
N TRP A 366 -16.82 -17.68 -6.35
CA TRP A 366 -16.46 -18.11 -4.99
C TRP A 366 -17.68 -18.14 -4.06
N VAL A 367 -18.60 -17.18 -4.17
CA VAL A 367 -19.88 -17.17 -3.44
C VAL A 367 -20.72 -18.42 -3.73
N PHE A 368 -20.66 -18.93 -4.97
CA PHE A 368 -21.37 -20.16 -5.35
C PHE A 368 -20.71 -21.44 -4.80
N ARG A 369 -19.36 -21.48 -4.73
CA ARG A 369 -18.62 -22.59 -4.12
C ARG A 369 -18.93 -22.72 -2.62
N ASP A 370 -19.03 -21.61 -1.91
CA ASP A 370 -19.29 -21.63 -0.47
C ASP A 370 -20.75 -21.98 -0.17
N ALA A 371 -21.70 -21.57 -1.02
CA ALA A 371 -23.09 -22.03 -0.96
C ALA A 371 -23.26 -23.55 -1.20
N LEU A 372 -22.36 -24.17 -1.99
CA LEU A 372 -22.34 -25.62 -2.21
C LEU A 372 -21.69 -26.38 -1.04
N LYS A 373 -20.73 -25.79 -0.33
CA LYS A 373 -20.08 -26.41 0.84
C LYS A 373 -20.97 -26.44 2.08
N GLU A 374 -21.86 -25.47 2.25
CA GLU A 374 -22.77 -25.39 3.41
C GLU A 374 -23.98 -26.35 3.32
N ARG A 375 -24.21 -27.04 2.19
CA ARG A 375 -25.27 -28.05 2.05
C ARG A 375 -24.72 -29.37 1.48
N HIS A 376 -24.39 -30.28 2.40
CA HIS A 376 -24.20 -31.74 2.22
C HIS A 376 -22.80 -32.27 1.86
N PHE A 377 -21.97 -32.46 2.88
CA PHE A 377 -21.22 -33.71 3.06
C PHE A 377 -21.82 -34.47 4.24
N SER A 378 -22.72 -35.42 3.97
CA SER A 378 -23.11 -36.45 4.96
C SER A 378 -23.95 -37.54 4.29
N LYS A 379 -23.39 -38.76 4.32
CA LYS A 379 -24.05 -40.07 4.22
C LYS A 379 -24.50 -40.53 2.84
N ASN A 380 -23.61 -41.24 2.14
CA ASN A 380 -23.70 -42.70 1.95
C ASN A 380 -22.74 -43.15 0.84
N VAL A 381 -21.48 -43.44 1.22
CA VAL A 381 -20.67 -44.44 0.50
C VAL A 381 -20.25 -45.45 1.56
N GLY A 382 -21.09 -46.47 1.68
CA GLY A 382 -20.81 -47.67 2.45
C GLY A 382 -21.28 -48.83 1.60
N GLU A 383 -20.41 -49.27 0.69
CA GLU A 383 -20.26 -50.64 0.17
C GLU A 383 -19.20 -50.65 -0.94
N LEU A 384 -17.94 -50.86 -0.54
CA LEU A 384 -17.05 -51.91 -1.05
C LEU A 384 -15.68 -51.74 -0.37
N GLU A 385 -15.42 -52.66 0.57
CA GLU A 385 -14.21 -52.83 1.36
C GLU A 385 -13.00 -53.28 0.53
N LEU A 386 -11.84 -52.65 0.73
CA LEU A 386 -10.61 -53.25 1.29
C LEU A 386 -9.48 -52.21 1.35
#